data_AF-A0A078BRB7-F1
#
_entry.id   AF-A0A078BRB7-F1
#
_cell.length_a   1.000
_cell.length_b   1.000
_cell.length_c   1.000
_cell.angle_alpha   90.00
_cell.angle_beta   90.00
_cell.angle_gamma   90.00
#
_symmetry.space_group_name_H-M   'P 1'
#
loop_
_entity.id
_entity.type
_entity.pdbx_description
1 polymer ?
#
loop_
_entity_poly.entity_id
_entity_poly.type
_entity_poly.pdbx_seq_one_letter_code
_entity_poly.pdbx_strand_id
1 'polypeptide(L)'
;MLSFITIFLLATQALAQTAAISQSTYDFVLKYGWLSNVAYCVRAPGPFALQDNFTCGKSCAHFPNVTLDYQFGGNFFSTSVTGFLAHDHTKKEKYIVFRGTFSLADAITDIQTVQQPYMSTPPPLNTTNINSTDPSANIDCPGCEVHDGFQKAYRETMTNVQDHLVEFLGKNKDYKLIVTGHSLGAVTALFMGINLKNLGYDPTMINYGQPRLGNKAFADYVDALFFKKGDDGLAITPERRMYRVTHWNDFFVGWPAGYTHTIGEVYISDPTGINAPLQDVYACAGPENDKCHHGSFNILERLNILKNHCAYLNWIFYCAINVDKRQMMIDPPRWTAGNSDGVELTERMMYEATYPM
;
A
#
# COMPACT_ATOMS: atom_id res chain seq x y z
N MET A 1 -17.30 -40.16 -2.82
CA MET A 1 -18.09 -38.92 -2.72
C MET A 1 -17.98 -38.26 -1.35
N LEU A 2 -18.14 -38.98 -0.22
CA LEU A 2 -18.03 -38.36 1.12
C LEU A 2 -16.67 -37.69 1.41
N SER A 3 -15.53 -38.31 1.07
CA SER A 3 -14.20 -37.68 1.31
C SER A 3 -13.95 -36.40 0.51
N PHE A 4 -14.47 -36.30 -0.71
CA PHE A 4 -14.34 -35.08 -1.51
C PHE A 4 -15.21 -33.96 -0.95
N ILE A 5 -16.41 -34.29 -0.44
CA ILE A 5 -17.32 -33.32 0.18
C ILE A 5 -16.75 -32.79 1.49
N THR A 6 -16.15 -33.64 2.35
CA THR A 6 -15.51 -33.17 3.60
C THR A 6 -14.24 -32.36 3.37
N ILE A 7 -13.40 -32.71 2.39
CA ILE A 7 -12.22 -31.91 2.03
C ILE A 7 -12.64 -30.53 1.48
N PHE A 8 -13.70 -30.48 0.66
CA PHE A 8 -14.22 -29.23 0.12
C PHE A 8 -14.83 -28.34 1.22
N LEU A 9 -15.57 -28.91 2.16
CA LEU A 9 -16.13 -28.19 3.33
C LEU A 9 -15.06 -27.67 4.30
N LEU A 10 -13.97 -28.42 4.49
CA LEU A 10 -12.85 -27.97 5.34
C LEU A 10 -12.03 -26.86 4.67
N ALA A 11 -11.83 -26.93 3.35
CA ALA A 11 -11.13 -25.90 2.59
C ALA A 11 -11.92 -24.58 2.52
N THR A 12 -13.25 -24.64 2.36
CA THR A 12 -14.11 -23.44 2.38
C THR A 12 -14.24 -22.84 3.77
N GLN A 13 -14.22 -23.65 4.84
CA GLN A 13 -14.18 -23.15 6.21
C GLN A 13 -12.85 -22.49 6.59
N ALA A 14 -11.74 -22.83 5.95
CA ALA A 14 -10.44 -22.17 6.16
C ALA A 14 -10.39 -20.76 5.53
N LEU A 15 -11.03 -20.57 4.37
CA LEU A 15 -11.01 -19.30 3.61
C LEU A 15 -12.03 -18.24 4.10
N ALA A 16 -12.83 -18.55 5.12
CA ALA A 16 -13.84 -17.64 5.67
C ALA A 16 -13.56 -17.25 7.13
N GLN A 17 -12.36 -17.53 7.65
CA GLN A 17 -12.01 -17.23 9.04
C GLN A 17 -11.55 -15.79 9.20
N THR A 18 -11.98 -15.17 10.29
CA THR A 18 -11.52 -13.84 10.72
C THR A 18 -11.12 -13.89 12.19
N ALA A 19 -10.21 -13.01 12.58
CA ALA A 19 -9.72 -12.92 13.95
C ALA A 19 -9.64 -11.47 14.40
N ALA A 20 -10.17 -11.19 15.60
CA ALA A 20 -10.05 -9.88 16.22
C ALA A 20 -8.56 -9.51 16.40
N ILE A 21 -8.22 -8.24 16.18
CA ILE A 21 -6.86 -7.74 16.44
C ILE A 21 -6.74 -7.12 17.83
N SER A 22 -5.51 -6.98 18.29
CA SER A 22 -5.21 -6.25 19.53
C SER A 22 -5.23 -4.73 19.29
N GLN A 23 -5.39 -3.94 20.36
CA GLN A 23 -5.20 -2.49 20.30
C GLN A 23 -3.81 -2.12 19.78
N SER A 24 -2.77 -2.88 20.17
CA SER A 24 -1.40 -2.62 19.69
C SER A 24 -1.26 -2.81 18.18
N THR A 25 -1.99 -3.76 17.59
CA THR A 25 -2.06 -3.96 16.13
C THR A 25 -2.80 -2.81 15.47
N TYR A 26 -3.92 -2.38 16.04
CA TYR A 26 -4.69 -1.24 15.55
C TYR A 26 -3.83 0.03 15.53
N ASP A 27 -3.15 0.34 16.63
CA ASP A 27 -2.27 1.50 16.74
C ASP A 27 -1.09 1.42 15.77
N PHE A 28 -0.58 0.20 15.53
CA PHE A 28 0.49 -0.07 14.57
C PHE A 28 0.06 0.23 13.13
N VAL A 29 -1.10 -0.27 12.69
CA VAL A 29 -1.61 0.05 11.34
C VAL A 29 -2.04 1.52 11.23
N LEU A 30 -2.59 2.14 12.28
CA LEU A 30 -2.88 3.57 12.26
C LEU A 30 -1.60 4.42 12.11
N LYS A 31 -0.53 4.09 12.84
CA LYS A 31 0.77 4.76 12.75
C LYS A 31 1.28 4.75 11.31
N TYR A 32 1.35 3.59 10.67
CA TYR A 32 1.90 3.51 9.30
C TYR A 32 0.94 4.01 8.22
N GLY A 33 -0.36 4.12 8.53
CA GLY A 33 -1.33 4.87 7.72
C GLY A 33 -0.99 6.36 7.69
N TRP A 34 -0.67 6.96 8.85
CA TRP A 34 -0.17 8.33 8.91
C TRP A 34 1.14 8.50 8.16
N LEU A 35 2.07 7.54 8.26
CA LEU A 35 3.35 7.60 7.53
C LEU A 35 3.14 7.55 6.01
N SER A 36 2.23 6.71 5.54
CA SER A 36 1.85 6.65 4.13
C SER A 36 1.22 7.96 3.65
N ASN A 37 0.45 8.64 4.50
CA ASN A 37 -0.07 9.97 4.20
C ASN A 37 1.04 11.02 4.06
N VAL A 38 2.16 10.90 4.78
CA VAL A 38 3.32 11.80 4.62
C VAL A 38 3.90 11.74 3.21
N ALA A 39 3.80 10.61 2.50
CA ALA A 39 4.29 10.51 1.12
C ALA A 39 3.56 11.44 0.16
N TYR A 40 2.31 11.80 0.47
CA TYR A 40 1.53 12.78 -0.29
C TYR A 40 1.96 14.24 -0.01
N CYS A 41 2.84 14.47 0.96
CA CYS A 41 3.47 15.77 1.20
C CYS A 41 4.72 15.97 0.33
N VAL A 42 5.29 14.90 -0.24
CA VAL A 42 6.52 14.99 -1.03
C VAL A 42 6.26 15.86 -2.25
N ARG A 43 6.99 16.98 -2.32
CA ARG A 43 6.86 18.02 -3.35
C ARG A 43 5.45 18.59 -3.48
N ALA A 44 4.68 18.58 -2.39
CA ALA A 44 3.36 19.21 -2.36
C ALA A 44 3.45 20.73 -2.60
N PRO A 45 2.49 21.34 -3.30
CA PRO A 45 2.46 22.78 -3.46
C PRO A 45 2.16 23.48 -2.12
N GLY A 46 2.65 24.71 -1.96
CA GLY A 46 2.40 25.55 -0.79
C GLY A 46 3.21 25.15 0.46
N PRO A 47 2.82 25.61 1.67
CA PRO A 47 3.59 25.42 2.91
C PRO A 47 3.52 23.99 3.47
N PHE A 48 2.93 23.05 2.74
CA PHE A 48 2.69 21.68 3.19
C PHE A 48 3.63 20.66 2.54
N ALA A 49 4.56 21.13 1.70
CA ALA A 49 5.64 20.30 1.19
C ALA A 49 6.45 19.69 2.34
N LEU A 50 6.83 18.43 2.20
CA LEU A 50 7.77 17.78 3.13
C LEU A 50 9.12 18.50 3.10
N GLN A 51 9.49 19.08 4.25
CA GLN A 51 10.74 19.78 4.46
C GLN A 51 11.84 18.84 4.97
N ASP A 52 13.11 19.24 4.81
CA ASP A 52 14.28 18.45 5.21
C ASP A 52 14.34 18.12 6.71
N ASN A 53 13.74 18.97 7.56
CA ASN A 53 13.60 18.71 9.00
C ASN A 53 12.38 17.83 9.35
N PHE A 54 11.83 17.11 8.38
CA PHE A 54 10.65 16.26 8.50
C PHE A 54 9.41 17.02 9.01
N THR A 55 9.16 18.21 8.47
CA THR A 55 7.93 18.98 8.75
C THR A 55 7.04 19.07 7.51
N CYS A 56 5.73 18.89 7.72
CA CYS A 56 4.72 18.84 6.64
C CYS A 56 3.28 19.02 7.17
N GLY A 57 3.08 19.89 8.16
CA GLY A 57 1.78 20.07 8.81
C GLY A 57 1.41 18.93 9.78
N LYS A 58 0.10 18.66 9.95
CA LYS A 58 -0.39 17.68 10.94
C LYS A 58 0.12 16.25 10.67
N SER A 59 0.35 15.88 9.42
CA SER A 59 0.85 14.55 9.04
C SER A 59 2.20 14.22 9.68
N CYS A 60 3.16 15.16 9.64
CA CYS A 60 4.48 14.98 10.23
C CYS A 60 4.49 15.09 11.77
N ALA A 61 3.47 15.71 12.37
CA ALA A 61 3.40 15.87 13.84
C ALA A 61 3.32 14.52 14.59
N HIS A 62 2.90 13.45 13.92
CA HIS A 62 2.92 12.09 14.46
C HIS A 62 4.32 11.47 14.56
N PHE A 63 5.33 12.12 13.99
CA PHE A 63 6.69 11.60 13.79
C PHE A 63 7.78 12.61 14.22
N PRO A 64 7.79 13.08 15.49
CA PRO A 64 8.65 14.18 15.92
C PRO A 64 10.15 13.85 15.92
N ASN A 65 10.52 12.57 15.94
CA ASN A 65 11.91 12.11 16.00
C ASN A 65 12.42 11.54 14.67
N VAL A 66 11.62 11.69 13.60
CA VAL A 66 11.99 11.21 12.27
C VAL A 66 12.84 12.24 11.57
N THR A 67 13.91 11.79 10.93
CA THR A 67 14.78 12.60 10.08
C THR A 67 14.64 12.15 8.64
N LEU A 68 14.54 13.11 7.73
CA LEU A 68 14.46 12.86 6.30
C LEU A 68 15.87 12.63 5.72
N ASP A 69 16.07 11.52 5.02
CA ASP A 69 17.33 11.25 4.31
C ASP A 69 17.26 11.68 2.85
N TYR A 70 16.13 11.39 2.19
CA TYR A 70 15.98 11.61 0.76
C TYR A 70 14.52 11.68 0.33
N GLN A 71 14.23 12.53 -0.67
CA GLN A 71 12.93 12.60 -1.34
C GLN A 71 13.12 12.33 -2.84
N PHE A 72 12.29 11.44 -3.39
CA PHE A 72 12.33 11.08 -4.81
C PHE A 72 10.96 11.20 -5.47
N GLY A 73 10.95 11.34 -6.79
CA GLY A 73 9.74 11.48 -7.59
C GLY A 73 9.89 12.51 -8.71
N GLY A 74 8.79 12.79 -9.40
CA GLY A 74 8.68 13.89 -10.37
C GLY A 74 8.10 15.16 -9.73
N ASN A 75 7.64 16.12 -10.54
CA ASN A 75 6.80 17.21 -10.02
C ASN A 75 5.53 16.62 -9.36
N PHE A 76 4.85 17.37 -8.50
CA PHE A 76 3.70 16.87 -7.73
C PHE A 76 2.69 16.07 -8.58
N PHE A 77 2.34 16.58 -9.77
CA PHE A 77 1.40 15.98 -10.72
C PHE A 77 1.98 14.90 -11.64
N SER A 78 3.26 14.54 -11.48
CA SER A 78 3.91 13.52 -12.31
C SER A 78 3.45 12.11 -11.95
N THR A 79 3.36 11.26 -12.98
CA THR A 79 3.15 9.81 -12.88
C THR A 79 4.36 9.04 -12.36
N SER A 80 5.53 9.68 -12.23
CA SER A 80 6.70 9.07 -11.62
C SER A 80 6.43 8.75 -10.16
N VAL A 81 6.75 7.51 -9.75
CA VAL A 81 6.61 7.07 -8.37
C VAL A 81 7.37 8.02 -7.45
N THR A 82 6.65 8.56 -6.49
CA THR A 82 7.14 9.58 -5.56
C THR A 82 7.21 8.98 -4.16
N GLY A 83 8.16 9.40 -3.36
CA GLY A 83 8.32 8.87 -2.02
C GLY A 83 9.48 9.49 -1.27
N PHE A 84 9.81 8.89 -0.14
CA PHE A 84 10.93 9.35 0.69
C PHE A 84 11.60 8.20 1.44
N LEU A 85 12.84 8.46 1.84
CA LEU A 85 13.66 7.68 2.74
C LEU A 85 13.83 8.48 4.03
N ALA A 86 13.60 7.87 5.17
CA ALA A 86 13.71 8.52 6.47
C ALA A 86 14.10 7.52 7.57
N HIS A 87 14.59 8.00 8.70
CA HIS A 87 14.89 7.16 9.87
C HIS A 87 14.42 7.78 11.18
N ASP A 88 14.12 6.93 12.17
CA ASP A 88 13.88 7.30 13.56
C ASP A 88 14.98 6.67 14.42
N HIS A 89 15.92 7.49 14.89
CA HIS A 89 17.02 7.03 15.74
C HIS A 89 16.58 6.58 17.14
N THR A 90 15.45 7.09 17.63
CA THR A 90 14.91 6.73 18.95
C THR A 90 14.31 5.34 18.92
N LYS A 91 13.55 5.03 17.86
CA LYS A 91 12.91 3.72 17.67
C LYS A 91 13.80 2.70 16.97
N LYS A 92 14.96 3.13 16.45
CA LYS A 92 15.82 2.34 15.57
C LYS A 92 15.04 1.78 14.38
N GLU A 93 14.34 2.67 13.67
CA GLU A 93 13.52 2.32 12.51
C GLU A 93 14.01 3.08 11.27
N LYS A 94 13.94 2.44 10.12
CA LYS A 94 14.12 3.03 8.79
C LYS A 94 12.83 2.92 8.02
N TYR A 95 12.50 3.94 7.25
CA TYR A 95 11.28 4.03 6.47
C TYR A 95 11.59 4.21 5.00
N ILE A 96 11.04 3.34 4.17
CA ILE A 96 10.95 3.50 2.72
C ILE A 96 9.47 3.64 2.40
N VAL A 97 9.07 4.84 1.98
CA VAL A 97 7.65 5.19 1.87
C VAL A 97 7.33 5.63 0.46
N PHE A 98 6.31 5.03 -0.14
CA PHE A 98 5.88 5.30 -1.50
C PHE A 98 4.48 5.92 -1.55
N ARG A 99 4.35 6.98 -2.34
CA ARG A 99 3.10 7.69 -2.64
C ARG A 99 2.35 6.97 -3.75
N GLY A 100 1.02 6.93 -3.66
CA GLY A 100 0.17 6.58 -4.79
C GLY A 100 0.05 7.71 -5.83
N THR A 101 -0.73 7.45 -6.88
CA THR A 101 -1.07 8.45 -7.90
C THR A 101 -1.99 9.53 -7.31
N PHE A 102 -1.79 10.79 -7.70
CA PHE A 102 -2.69 11.88 -7.29
C PHE A 102 -4.01 11.85 -8.04
N SER A 103 -4.01 11.60 -9.34
CA SER A 103 -5.28 11.41 -10.05
C SER A 103 -5.76 9.96 -9.95
N LEU A 104 -6.32 9.60 -8.80
CA LEU A 104 -6.98 8.30 -8.61
C LEU A 104 -8.20 8.15 -9.54
N ALA A 105 -8.82 9.26 -9.94
CA ALA A 105 -9.88 9.27 -10.94
C ALA A 105 -9.35 8.94 -12.34
N ASP A 106 -8.24 9.55 -12.77
CA ASP A 106 -7.62 9.21 -14.06
C ASP A 106 -6.98 7.81 -14.03
N ALA A 107 -6.49 7.38 -12.86
CA ALA A 107 -6.05 6.00 -12.67
C ALA A 107 -7.16 4.97 -12.89
N ILE A 108 -8.45 5.36 -12.83
CA ILE A 108 -9.59 4.50 -13.19
C ILE A 108 -9.80 4.50 -14.72
N THR A 109 -9.57 5.62 -15.39
CA THR A 109 -9.77 5.73 -16.85
C THR A 109 -8.62 5.11 -17.65
N ASP A 110 -7.41 5.12 -17.10
CA ASP A 110 -6.18 4.66 -17.77
C ASP A 110 -5.85 3.17 -17.54
N ILE A 111 -6.82 2.42 -17.00
CA ILE A 111 -6.62 1.02 -16.61
C ILE A 111 -6.40 0.11 -17.84
N GLN A 112 -5.18 -0.42 -17.98
CA GLN A 112 -4.84 -1.48 -18.94
C GLN A 112 -4.45 -2.78 -18.21
N THR A 113 -5.22 -3.86 -18.36
CA THR A 113 -5.10 -5.11 -17.57
C THR A 113 -4.16 -6.18 -18.17
N VAL A 114 -2.94 -5.82 -18.57
CA VAL A 114 -2.01 -6.75 -19.23
C VAL A 114 -1.10 -7.44 -18.19
N GLN A 115 -1.19 -8.78 -18.07
CA GLN A 115 -0.22 -9.57 -17.30
C GLN A 115 1.04 -9.81 -18.15
N GLN A 116 2.21 -9.79 -17.53
CA GLN A 116 3.50 -10.14 -18.13
C GLN A 116 4.31 -11.04 -17.19
N PRO A 117 5.24 -11.86 -17.72
CA PRO A 117 6.13 -12.65 -16.89
C PRO A 117 6.85 -11.77 -15.87
N TYR A 118 6.79 -12.17 -14.60
CA TYR A 118 7.55 -11.51 -13.55
C TYR A 118 9.04 -11.61 -13.85
N MET A 119 9.70 -10.47 -13.99
CA MET A 119 11.16 -10.46 -14.11
C MET A 119 11.74 -10.27 -12.73
N SER A 120 12.33 -11.34 -12.21
CA SER A 120 13.04 -11.36 -10.93
C SER A 120 14.41 -10.68 -10.97
N THR A 121 14.80 -10.14 -12.11
CA THR A 121 15.84 -9.11 -12.21
C THR A 121 15.16 -7.74 -12.07
N PRO A 122 14.92 -7.23 -10.85
CA PRO A 122 14.74 -5.80 -10.67
C PRO A 122 15.99 -5.10 -11.22
N PRO A 123 15.94 -3.79 -11.53
CA PRO A 123 17.18 -3.07 -11.77
C PRO A 123 18.08 -3.37 -10.58
N PRO A 124 19.30 -3.86 -10.80
CA PRO A 124 20.16 -4.22 -9.70
C PRO A 124 20.36 -2.95 -8.86
N LEU A 125 19.75 -2.89 -7.68
CA LEU A 125 20.37 -2.16 -6.58
C LEU A 125 21.82 -2.61 -6.62
N ASN A 126 22.76 -1.69 -6.83
CA ASN A 126 24.14 -1.88 -7.30
C ASN A 126 25.06 -2.72 -6.36
N THR A 127 24.44 -3.63 -5.62
CA THR A 127 24.95 -4.55 -4.62
C THR A 127 24.29 -5.90 -4.84
N THR A 128 24.62 -6.62 -5.94
CA THR A 128 24.24 -8.03 -6.08
C THR A 128 25.12 -8.89 -5.18
N ASN A 129 24.96 -8.75 -3.86
CA ASN A 129 25.30 -9.82 -2.92
C ASN A 129 24.03 -10.64 -2.71
N ILE A 130 23.85 -11.67 -3.53
CA ILE A 130 22.82 -12.72 -3.31
C ILE A 130 23.34 -13.61 -2.17
N ASN A 131 23.44 -13.05 -0.97
CA ASN A 131 23.86 -13.76 0.24
C ASN A 131 22.69 -13.96 1.20
N SER A 132 21.44 -13.90 0.70
CA SER A 132 20.29 -14.28 1.53
C SER A 132 20.44 -15.76 1.90
N THR A 133 20.56 -16.05 3.19
CA THR A 133 20.60 -17.41 3.73
C THR A 133 19.20 -17.95 3.99
N ASP A 134 18.14 -17.19 3.68
CA ASP A 134 16.77 -17.61 3.84
C ASP A 134 16.43 -18.66 2.76
N PRO A 135 16.03 -19.89 3.13
CA PRO A 135 15.66 -20.93 2.16
C PRO A 135 14.47 -20.54 1.25
N SER A 136 13.68 -19.54 1.62
CA SER A 136 12.58 -19.00 0.82
C SER A 136 13.02 -17.95 -0.20
N ALA A 137 14.21 -17.34 -0.02
CA ALA A 137 14.76 -16.34 -0.93
C ALA A 137 15.28 -17.00 -2.21
N ASN A 138 14.35 -17.35 -3.10
CA ASN A 138 14.65 -17.73 -4.46
C ASN A 138 14.41 -16.53 -5.37
N ILE A 139 15.42 -16.11 -6.13
CA ILE A 139 15.22 -15.07 -7.15
C ILE A 139 14.32 -15.62 -8.26
N ASP A 140 14.41 -16.91 -8.59
CA ASP A 140 13.58 -17.48 -9.64
C ASP A 140 12.16 -17.85 -9.13
N CYS A 141 11.13 -17.33 -9.80
CA CYS A 141 9.75 -17.74 -9.59
C CYS A 141 9.12 -18.25 -10.90
N PRO A 142 9.16 -19.56 -11.13
CA PRO A 142 8.56 -20.16 -12.31
C PRO A 142 7.05 -19.92 -12.37
N GLY A 143 6.57 -19.39 -13.50
CA GLY A 143 5.14 -19.14 -13.72
C GLY A 143 4.58 -17.90 -13.00
N CYS A 144 5.41 -17.14 -12.28
CA CYS A 144 5.01 -15.84 -11.77
C CYS A 144 4.69 -14.88 -12.91
N GLU A 145 3.51 -14.29 -12.88
CA GLU A 145 3.10 -13.19 -13.77
C GLU A 145 2.62 -12.02 -12.93
N VAL A 146 2.98 -10.81 -13.33
CA VAL A 146 2.59 -9.56 -12.67
C VAL A 146 2.02 -8.57 -13.66
N HIS A 147 1.35 -7.56 -13.13
CA HIS A 147 0.82 -6.47 -13.94
C HIS A 147 1.94 -5.67 -14.61
N ASP A 148 1.94 -5.61 -15.95
CA ASP A 148 3.01 -5.00 -16.74
C ASP A 148 3.28 -3.55 -16.38
N GLY A 149 2.20 -2.75 -16.28
CA GLY A 149 2.31 -1.33 -15.93
C GLY A 149 2.92 -1.11 -14.54
N PHE A 150 2.61 -2.00 -13.59
CA PHE A 150 3.16 -1.89 -12.23
C PHE A 150 4.64 -2.23 -12.20
N GLN A 151 5.03 -3.29 -12.90
CA GLN A 151 6.43 -3.68 -13.00
C GLN A 151 7.27 -2.62 -13.73
N LYS A 152 6.76 -2.03 -14.83
CA LYS A 152 7.42 -0.93 -15.54
C LYS A 152 7.62 0.29 -14.65
N ALA A 153 6.56 0.73 -13.96
CA ALA A 153 6.64 1.85 -13.01
C ALA A 153 7.67 1.59 -11.90
N TYR A 154 7.68 0.38 -11.33
CA TYR A 154 8.68 0.00 -10.33
C TYR A 154 10.10 0.07 -10.90
N ARG A 155 10.35 -0.50 -12.09
CA ARG A 155 11.69 -0.47 -12.72
C ARG A 155 12.17 0.95 -12.98
N GLU A 156 11.30 1.82 -13.48
CA GLU A 156 11.63 3.23 -13.69
C GLU A 156 12.01 3.93 -12.37
N THR A 157 11.26 3.65 -11.29
CA THR A 157 11.55 4.15 -9.95
C THR A 157 12.95 3.75 -9.49
N MET A 158 13.29 2.47 -9.64
CA MET A 158 14.57 1.94 -9.20
C MET A 158 15.73 2.54 -9.98
N THR A 159 15.61 2.73 -11.30
CA THR A 159 16.63 3.42 -12.11
C THR A 159 16.98 4.80 -11.55
N ASN A 160 16.01 5.52 -11.01
CA ASN A 160 16.20 6.89 -10.52
C ASN A 160 16.65 6.96 -9.05
N VAL A 161 16.39 5.92 -8.24
CA VAL A 161 16.52 5.99 -6.78
C VAL A 161 17.51 4.97 -6.20
N GLN A 162 17.98 4.00 -7.00
CA GLN A 162 18.80 2.87 -6.54
C GLN A 162 20.05 3.27 -5.75
N ASP A 163 20.78 4.30 -6.18
CA ASP A 163 22.05 4.68 -5.53
C ASP A 163 21.80 5.24 -4.13
N HIS A 164 20.77 6.07 -3.98
CA HIS A 164 20.33 6.58 -2.68
C HIS A 164 19.77 5.48 -1.78
N LEU A 165 19.06 4.50 -2.35
CA LEU A 165 18.59 3.33 -1.61
C LEU A 165 19.75 2.48 -1.09
N VAL A 166 20.77 2.20 -1.92
CA VAL A 166 21.96 1.44 -1.51
C VAL A 166 22.68 2.17 -0.36
N GLU A 167 22.89 3.47 -0.50
CA GLU A 167 23.53 4.27 0.55
C GLU A 167 22.70 4.25 1.85
N PHE A 168 21.39 4.47 1.74
CA PHE A 168 20.46 4.47 2.86
C PHE A 168 20.44 3.12 3.58
N LEU A 169 20.40 2.01 2.83
CA LEU A 169 20.45 0.65 3.38
C LEU A 169 21.79 0.34 4.05
N GLY A 170 22.90 0.90 3.55
CA GLY A 170 24.24 0.72 4.10
C GLY A 170 24.49 1.34 5.48
N LYS A 171 23.73 2.38 5.86
CA LYS A 171 23.78 3.05 7.18
C LYS A 171 22.95 2.27 8.21
N ASN A 172 23.09 2.51 9.52
CA ASN A 172 22.15 2.02 10.57
C ASN A 172 21.63 0.57 10.38
N LYS A 173 22.51 -0.41 10.15
CA LYS A 173 22.14 -1.78 9.75
C LYS A 173 21.37 -2.56 10.83
N ASP A 174 21.43 -2.12 12.07
CA ASP A 174 20.69 -2.68 13.20
C ASP A 174 19.25 -2.17 13.30
N TYR A 175 18.83 -1.25 12.42
CA TYR A 175 17.49 -0.64 12.47
C TYR A 175 16.47 -1.54 11.79
N LYS A 176 15.26 -1.58 12.34
CA LYS A 176 14.12 -2.24 11.72
C LYS A 176 13.78 -1.53 10.41
N LEU A 177 13.69 -2.29 9.33
CA LEU A 177 13.34 -1.75 8.02
C LEU A 177 11.83 -1.82 7.84
N ILE A 178 11.19 -0.68 7.66
CA ILE A 178 9.76 -0.56 7.39
C ILE A 178 9.59 -0.06 5.97
N VAL A 179 8.71 -0.72 5.23
CA VAL A 179 8.35 -0.35 3.87
C VAL A 179 6.83 -0.27 3.79
N THR A 180 6.32 0.87 3.32
CA THR A 180 4.88 1.14 3.36
C THR A 180 4.48 2.01 2.18
N GLY A 181 3.22 1.92 1.79
CA GLY A 181 2.64 2.77 0.77
C GLY A 181 1.13 2.61 0.71
N HIS A 182 0.53 3.50 -0.07
CA HIS A 182 -0.91 3.51 -0.31
C HIS A 182 -1.20 3.46 -1.81
N SER A 183 -2.27 2.77 -2.20
CA SER A 183 -2.71 2.67 -3.60
C SER A 183 -1.57 2.12 -4.48
N LEU A 184 -1.23 2.78 -5.59
CA LEU A 184 -0.08 2.43 -6.42
C LEU A 184 1.25 2.42 -5.65
N GLY A 185 1.40 3.28 -4.64
CA GLY A 185 2.58 3.29 -3.77
C GLY A 185 2.69 1.99 -2.96
N ALA A 186 1.58 1.38 -2.57
CA ALA A 186 1.57 0.08 -1.91
C ALA A 186 2.08 -1.04 -2.84
N VAL A 187 1.79 -0.96 -4.14
CA VAL A 187 2.33 -1.90 -5.14
C VAL A 187 3.84 -1.75 -5.29
N THR A 188 4.33 -0.51 -5.38
CA THR A 188 5.78 -0.25 -5.41
C THR A 188 6.46 -0.74 -4.13
N ALA A 189 5.82 -0.49 -2.97
CA ALA A 189 6.28 -0.98 -1.69
C ALA A 189 6.39 -2.51 -1.68
N LEU A 190 5.40 -3.23 -2.24
CA LEU A 190 5.44 -4.69 -2.33
C LEU A 190 6.62 -5.19 -3.17
N PHE A 191 6.85 -4.61 -4.36
CA PHE A 191 8.04 -4.94 -5.15
C PHE A 191 9.35 -4.66 -4.41
N MET A 192 9.43 -3.52 -3.71
CA MET A 192 10.59 -3.17 -2.88
C MET A 192 10.81 -4.19 -1.76
N GLY A 193 9.75 -4.58 -1.05
CA GLY A 193 9.81 -5.59 0.00
C GLY A 193 10.32 -6.94 -0.49
N ILE A 194 9.83 -7.41 -1.63
CA ILE A 194 10.29 -8.64 -2.28
C ILE A 194 11.77 -8.53 -2.64
N ASN A 195 12.19 -7.43 -3.25
CA ASN A 195 13.59 -7.23 -3.61
C ASN A 195 14.51 -7.20 -2.39
N LEU A 196 14.09 -6.53 -1.32
CA LEU A 196 14.82 -6.48 -0.06
C LEU A 196 14.95 -7.87 0.60
N LYS A 197 13.87 -8.67 0.62
CA LYS A 197 13.90 -10.06 1.09
C LYS A 197 14.89 -10.91 0.30
N ASN A 198 14.87 -10.80 -1.02
CA ASN A 198 15.81 -11.52 -1.89
C ASN A 198 17.27 -11.08 -1.70
N LEU A 199 17.50 -9.83 -1.26
CA LEU A 199 18.82 -9.31 -0.89
C LEU A 199 19.24 -9.64 0.55
N GLY A 200 18.41 -10.38 1.31
CA GLY A 200 18.72 -10.81 2.68
C GLY A 200 18.37 -9.80 3.77
N TYR A 201 17.59 -8.76 3.46
CA TYR A 201 17.01 -7.87 4.47
C TYR A 201 15.71 -8.47 5.05
N ASP A 202 15.30 -8.00 6.24
CA ASP A 202 14.02 -8.37 6.87
C ASP A 202 13.06 -7.16 6.97
N PRO A 203 12.49 -6.69 5.83
CA PRO A 203 11.54 -5.58 5.85
C PRO A 203 10.21 -5.99 6.48
N THR A 204 9.59 -5.06 7.23
CA THR A 204 8.18 -5.12 7.60
C THR A 204 7.35 -4.27 6.64
N MET A 205 6.43 -4.92 5.94
CA MET A 205 5.52 -4.37 4.95
C MET A 205 4.17 -4.01 5.59
N ILE A 206 3.75 -2.76 5.44
CA ILE A 206 2.38 -2.34 5.81
C ILE A 206 1.80 -1.57 4.64
N ASN A 207 0.84 -2.15 3.94
CA ASN A 207 0.35 -1.61 2.68
C ASN A 207 -1.15 -1.31 2.77
N TYR A 208 -1.58 -0.16 2.25
CA TYR A 208 -2.96 0.33 2.34
C TYR A 208 -3.59 0.40 0.95
N GLY A 209 -4.79 -0.15 0.79
CA GLY A 209 -5.51 -0.06 -0.48
C GLY A 209 -4.74 -0.62 -1.66
N GLN A 210 -3.91 -1.64 -1.42
CA GLN A 210 -3.05 -2.22 -2.43
C GLN A 210 -3.90 -2.98 -3.46
N PRO A 211 -3.78 -2.68 -4.76
CA PRO A 211 -4.27 -3.56 -5.82
C PRO A 211 -3.61 -4.95 -5.82
N ARG A 212 -4.26 -5.91 -6.49
CA ARG A 212 -3.64 -7.19 -6.79
C ARG A 212 -2.44 -6.97 -7.71
N LEU A 213 -1.35 -7.67 -7.45
CA LEU A 213 -0.10 -7.47 -8.20
C LEU A 213 0.17 -8.54 -9.24
N GLY A 214 -0.03 -9.81 -8.88
CA GLY A 214 0.29 -10.94 -9.76
C GLY A 214 -0.74 -12.05 -9.77
N ASN A 215 -0.45 -13.07 -10.56
CA ASN A 215 -1.21 -14.31 -10.57
C ASN A 215 -0.98 -15.12 -9.28
N LYS A 216 -1.66 -16.25 -9.14
CA LYS A 216 -1.54 -17.12 -7.96
C LYS A 216 -0.10 -17.58 -7.70
N ALA A 217 0.66 -17.93 -8.74
CA ALA A 217 2.06 -18.34 -8.57
C ALA A 217 2.91 -17.22 -7.95
N PHE A 218 2.66 -15.97 -8.33
CA PHE A 218 3.27 -14.80 -7.72
C PHE A 218 2.84 -14.58 -6.28
N ALA A 219 1.54 -14.66 -5.97
CA ALA A 219 1.07 -14.55 -4.60
C ALA A 219 1.72 -15.62 -3.68
N ASP A 220 1.72 -16.88 -4.11
CA ASP A 220 2.30 -18.00 -3.36
C ASP A 220 3.82 -17.83 -3.13
N TYR A 221 4.54 -17.29 -4.12
CA TYR A 221 5.96 -16.96 -3.99
C TYR A 221 6.21 -15.89 -2.94
N VAL A 222 5.43 -14.80 -2.96
CA VAL A 222 5.55 -13.73 -1.98
C VAL A 222 5.16 -14.21 -0.59
N ASP A 223 4.11 -15.03 -0.48
CA ASP A 223 3.69 -15.61 0.79
C ASP A 223 4.81 -16.47 1.40
N ALA A 224 5.54 -17.23 0.58
CA ALA A 224 6.70 -18.01 1.03
C ALA A 224 7.86 -17.14 1.57
N LEU A 225 8.02 -15.90 1.11
CA LEU A 225 9.07 -14.95 1.57
C LEU A 225 8.73 -14.27 2.91
N PHE A 226 7.44 -14.11 3.22
CA PHE A 226 6.99 -13.29 4.35
C PHE A 226 6.28 -14.07 5.45
N PHE A 227 5.79 -15.27 5.15
CA PHE A 227 5.03 -16.10 6.08
C PHE A 227 5.65 -17.49 6.22
N LYS A 228 5.32 -18.16 7.33
CA LYS A 228 5.76 -19.53 7.56
C LYS A 228 4.97 -20.46 6.63
N LYS A 229 5.59 -21.58 6.23
CA LYS A 229 4.89 -22.60 5.45
C LYS A 229 3.63 -23.08 6.19
N GLY A 230 2.48 -22.97 5.55
CA GLY A 230 1.18 -23.36 6.10
C GLY A 230 0.48 -22.29 6.93
N ASP A 231 1.03 -21.08 7.00
CA ASP A 231 0.36 -19.91 7.55
C ASP A 231 -0.77 -19.48 6.60
N ASP A 232 -1.91 -19.10 7.17
CA ASP A 232 -3.08 -18.58 6.45
C ASP A 232 -3.18 -17.05 6.57
N GLY A 233 -2.26 -16.38 7.28
CA GLY A 233 -2.26 -14.95 7.49
C GLY A 233 -3.30 -14.47 8.51
N LEU A 234 -4.01 -15.37 9.18
CA LEU A 234 -5.01 -15.03 10.19
C LEU A 234 -4.36 -14.57 11.50
N ALA A 235 -3.31 -15.26 11.93
CA ALA A 235 -2.60 -14.95 13.17
C ALA A 235 -1.70 -13.72 13.01
N ILE A 236 -1.75 -12.80 13.97
CA ILE A 236 -0.82 -11.68 14.07
C ILE A 236 0.17 -11.98 15.19
N THR A 237 1.36 -12.45 14.82
CA THR A 237 2.45 -12.74 15.75
C THR A 237 3.53 -11.64 15.68
N PRO A 238 4.43 -11.54 16.68
CA PRO A 238 5.56 -10.60 16.64
C PRO A 238 6.53 -10.82 15.47
N GLU A 239 6.55 -12.00 14.88
CA GLU A 239 7.39 -12.36 13.72
C GLU A 239 6.73 -11.99 12.39
N ARG A 240 5.46 -11.58 12.37
CA ARG A 240 4.79 -11.18 11.14
C ARG A 240 5.48 -9.97 10.54
N ARG A 241 5.69 -10.02 9.22
CA ARG A 241 6.39 -8.98 8.45
C ARG A 241 5.55 -8.40 7.31
N MET A 242 4.30 -8.84 7.13
CA MET A 242 3.46 -8.33 6.06
C MET A 242 2.02 -8.12 6.53
N TYR A 243 1.49 -6.94 6.22
CA TYR A 243 0.15 -6.48 6.54
C TYR A 243 -0.45 -5.81 5.30
N ARG A 244 -1.54 -6.38 4.78
CA ARG A 244 -2.33 -5.78 3.70
C ARG A 244 -3.59 -5.19 4.31
N VAL A 245 -3.57 -3.89 4.57
CA VAL A 245 -4.71 -3.18 5.15
C VAL A 245 -5.71 -2.86 4.03
N THR A 246 -6.95 -3.32 4.19
CA THR A 246 -8.04 -3.16 3.23
C THR A 246 -9.22 -2.46 3.89
N HIS A 247 -10.00 -1.70 3.12
CA HIS A 247 -11.18 -1.01 3.63
C HIS A 247 -12.42 -1.43 2.84
N TRP A 248 -13.56 -1.39 3.53
CA TRP A 248 -14.88 -1.62 2.99
C TRP A 248 -15.08 -0.96 1.62
N ASN A 249 -15.42 -1.79 0.64
CA ASN A 249 -15.79 -1.39 -0.71
C ASN A 249 -14.77 -0.47 -1.43
N ASP A 250 -13.48 -0.62 -1.12
CA ASP A 250 -12.41 -0.04 -1.92
C ASP A 250 -12.28 -0.78 -3.25
N PHE A 251 -12.55 -0.09 -4.35
CA PHE A 251 -12.46 -0.66 -5.70
C PHE A 251 -11.07 -1.22 -6.04
N PHE A 252 -10.02 -0.51 -5.65
CA PHE A 252 -8.68 -0.80 -6.13
C PHE A 252 -8.11 -2.08 -5.52
N VAL A 253 -8.49 -2.40 -4.27
CA VAL A 253 -8.12 -3.67 -3.63
C VAL A 253 -8.68 -4.85 -4.43
N GLY A 254 -9.90 -4.74 -4.96
CA GLY A 254 -10.55 -5.76 -5.77
C GLY A 254 -10.08 -5.80 -7.23
N TRP A 255 -9.08 -5.01 -7.59
CA TRP A 255 -8.58 -4.87 -8.96
C TRP A 255 -7.10 -5.24 -9.05
N PRO A 256 -6.60 -5.74 -10.19
CA PRO A 256 -7.30 -6.27 -11.36
C PRO A 256 -8.01 -7.62 -11.10
N ALA A 257 -8.98 -7.93 -11.96
CA ALA A 257 -9.62 -9.24 -12.01
C ALA A 257 -8.69 -10.28 -12.68
N GLY A 258 -8.76 -11.55 -12.26
CA GLY A 258 -7.87 -12.62 -12.75
C GLY A 258 -6.49 -12.65 -12.10
N TYR A 259 -6.28 -11.82 -11.07
CA TYR A 259 -5.08 -11.79 -10.23
C TYR A 259 -5.43 -12.30 -8.83
N THR A 260 -4.41 -12.57 -8.01
CA THR A 260 -4.57 -13.08 -6.65
C THR A 260 -3.78 -12.23 -5.67
N HIS A 261 -4.39 -11.88 -4.53
CA HIS A 261 -3.67 -11.23 -3.43
C HIS A 261 -2.74 -12.18 -2.70
N THR A 262 -1.78 -11.62 -1.98
CA THR A 262 -1.05 -12.33 -0.91
C THR A 262 -1.95 -12.49 0.31
N ILE A 263 -1.59 -13.43 1.20
CA ILE A 263 -2.23 -13.51 2.52
C ILE A 263 -1.84 -12.32 3.41
N GLY A 264 -2.45 -12.24 4.58
CA GLY A 264 -2.12 -11.25 5.60
C GLY A 264 -2.96 -9.98 5.57
N GLU A 265 -4.24 -10.12 5.22
CA GLU A 265 -5.21 -9.04 5.24
C GLU A 265 -5.54 -8.57 6.67
N VAL A 266 -5.62 -7.26 6.84
CA VAL A 266 -6.24 -6.59 8.01
C VAL A 266 -7.34 -5.69 7.46
N TYR A 267 -8.58 -6.13 7.64
CA TYR A 267 -9.74 -5.52 7.01
C TYR A 267 -10.44 -4.56 7.96
N ILE A 268 -10.76 -3.37 7.44
CA ILE A 268 -11.56 -2.33 8.09
C ILE A 268 -12.97 -2.42 7.51
N SER A 269 -13.90 -2.99 8.27
CA SER A 269 -15.28 -3.21 7.83
C SER A 269 -16.20 -2.01 8.03
N ASP A 270 -15.82 -1.05 8.87
CA ASP A 270 -16.58 0.18 9.06
C ASP A 270 -16.57 1.01 7.75
N PRO A 271 -17.74 1.28 7.12
CA PRO A 271 -17.83 2.04 5.87
C PRO A 271 -17.35 3.50 5.95
N THR A 272 -17.16 4.03 7.17
CA THR A 272 -16.55 5.35 7.36
C THR A 272 -15.06 5.29 7.08
N GLY A 273 -14.41 4.19 7.47
CA GLY A 273 -12.99 3.94 7.30
C GLY A 273 -12.09 4.86 8.11
N ILE A 274 -12.62 5.77 8.92
CA ILE A 274 -11.88 6.77 9.69
C ILE A 274 -12.28 6.67 11.16
N ASN A 275 -11.29 6.53 12.05
CA ASN A 275 -11.53 6.25 13.47
C ASN A 275 -12.50 5.07 13.68
N ALA A 276 -12.37 4.04 12.83
CA ALA A 276 -13.17 2.84 12.92
C ALA A 276 -13.03 2.22 14.33
N PRO A 277 -14.11 1.77 14.97
CA PRO A 277 -14.03 1.05 16.22
C PRO A 277 -13.12 -0.17 16.10
N LEU A 278 -12.37 -0.51 17.17
CA LEU A 278 -11.44 -1.65 17.17
C LEU A 278 -12.09 -2.97 16.71
N GLN A 279 -13.35 -3.18 17.10
CA GLN A 279 -14.12 -4.38 16.74
C GLN A 279 -14.43 -4.50 15.24
N ASP A 280 -14.37 -3.38 14.50
CA ASP A 280 -14.61 -3.32 13.06
C ASP A 280 -13.29 -3.42 12.27
N VAL A 281 -12.19 -3.78 12.93
CA VAL A 281 -10.89 -4.05 12.32
C VAL A 281 -10.43 -5.44 12.73
N TYR A 282 -10.24 -6.32 11.75
CA TYR A 282 -9.90 -7.73 12.01
C TYR A 282 -8.98 -8.32 10.94
N ALA A 283 -8.24 -9.36 11.31
CA ALA A 283 -7.42 -10.13 10.38
C ALA A 283 -8.26 -11.14 9.61
N CYS A 284 -7.85 -11.46 8.37
CA CYS A 284 -8.54 -12.42 7.51
C CYS A 284 -7.61 -13.53 7.04
N ALA A 285 -8.13 -14.75 7.06
CA ALA A 285 -7.42 -15.91 6.54
C ALA A 285 -7.45 -15.94 5.01
N GLY A 286 -6.33 -16.32 4.40
CA GLY A 286 -6.21 -16.57 2.97
C GLY A 286 -6.08 -15.31 2.11
N PRO A 287 -5.87 -15.50 0.80
CA PRO A 287 -5.64 -14.41 -0.15
C PRO A 287 -6.94 -13.68 -0.54
N GLU A 288 -8.07 -14.39 -0.56
CA GLU A 288 -9.39 -13.87 -0.94
C GLU A 288 -10.42 -14.44 0.04
N ASN A 289 -10.87 -13.63 1.00
CA ASN A 289 -11.74 -14.06 2.10
C ASN A 289 -13.14 -13.44 1.98
N ASP A 290 -14.18 -14.28 1.90
CA ASP A 290 -15.57 -13.86 1.71
C ASP A 290 -16.15 -13.08 2.92
N LYS A 291 -15.48 -13.08 4.07
CA LYS A 291 -15.85 -12.27 5.23
C LYS A 291 -15.16 -10.91 5.27
N CYS A 292 -14.28 -10.61 4.32
CA CYS A 292 -13.47 -9.40 4.29
C CYS A 292 -13.70 -8.61 3.00
N HIS A 293 -12.66 -8.00 2.43
CA HIS A 293 -12.82 -7.18 1.23
C HIS A 293 -13.48 -7.95 0.07
N HIS A 294 -13.03 -9.18 -0.19
CA HIS A 294 -13.49 -9.97 -1.34
C HIS A 294 -15.01 -10.16 -1.36
N GLY A 295 -15.61 -10.53 -0.23
CA GLY A 295 -17.06 -10.78 -0.14
C GLY A 295 -17.92 -9.56 0.14
N SER A 296 -17.33 -8.45 0.61
CA SER A 296 -18.04 -7.19 0.88
C SER A 296 -18.03 -6.21 -0.29
N PHE A 297 -17.23 -6.47 -1.33
CA PHE A 297 -17.10 -5.57 -2.45
C PHE A 297 -18.39 -5.50 -3.28
N ASN A 298 -18.97 -4.30 -3.38
CA ASN A 298 -20.20 -4.05 -4.13
C ASN A 298 -19.98 -2.95 -5.17
N ILE A 299 -19.77 -3.39 -6.41
CA ILE A 299 -19.56 -2.50 -7.56
C ILE A 299 -20.76 -1.59 -7.88
N LEU A 300 -21.94 -1.80 -7.30
CA LEU A 300 -23.12 -0.95 -7.50
C LEU A 300 -23.19 0.22 -6.50
N GLU A 301 -22.46 0.14 -5.39
CA GLU A 301 -22.37 1.20 -4.37
C GLU A 301 -21.31 2.27 -4.75
N ARG A 302 -21.27 2.63 -6.03
CA ARG A 302 -20.22 3.44 -6.70
C ARG A 302 -20.05 4.88 -6.21
N LEU A 303 -20.93 5.37 -5.34
CA LEU A 303 -21.01 6.81 -5.05
C LEU A 303 -19.77 7.37 -4.31
N ASN A 304 -18.84 6.52 -3.86
CA ASN A 304 -17.74 6.91 -2.96
C ASN A 304 -16.40 6.19 -3.22
N ILE A 305 -16.07 5.82 -4.46
CA ILE A 305 -14.82 5.09 -4.79
C ILE A 305 -13.58 5.77 -4.19
N LEU A 306 -13.42 7.08 -4.39
CA LEU A 306 -12.28 7.83 -3.85
C LEU A 306 -12.29 7.88 -2.32
N LYS A 307 -13.45 8.10 -1.69
CA LYS A 307 -13.57 8.13 -0.24
C LYS A 307 -13.17 6.78 0.37
N ASN A 308 -13.70 5.69 -0.17
CA ASN A 308 -13.40 4.34 0.31
C ASN A 308 -11.92 3.99 0.08
N HIS A 309 -11.33 4.48 -1.00
CA HIS A 309 -9.93 4.27 -1.28
C HIS A 309 -9.01 5.16 -0.42
N CYS A 310 -9.47 6.25 0.16
CA CYS A 310 -8.61 7.13 0.98
C CYS A 310 -8.79 6.94 2.49
N ALA A 311 -9.75 6.11 2.93
CA ALA A 311 -10.14 5.97 4.33
C ALA A 311 -9.57 4.68 4.96
N TYR A 312 -8.49 4.81 5.74
CA TYR A 312 -7.69 3.71 6.28
C TYR A 312 -7.34 3.93 7.76
N LEU A 313 -8.36 4.04 8.62
CA LEU A 313 -8.35 4.54 10.00
C LEU A 313 -8.02 6.04 10.12
N ASN A 314 -7.21 6.54 9.21
CA ASN A 314 -6.98 7.94 8.92
C ASN A 314 -7.15 8.21 7.42
N TRP A 315 -7.18 9.49 7.06
CA TRP A 315 -7.17 9.88 5.67
C TRP A 315 -5.75 9.73 5.11
N ILE A 316 -5.60 8.92 4.07
CA ILE A 316 -4.36 8.73 3.33
C ILE A 316 -4.60 9.25 1.91
N PHE A 317 -4.07 10.43 1.58
CA PHE A 317 -4.07 11.10 0.25
C PHE A 317 -3.99 12.64 0.41
N TYR A 318 -4.26 13.16 1.61
CA TYR A 318 -4.67 14.56 1.84
C TYR A 318 -3.62 15.45 2.53
N CYS A 319 -2.32 15.15 2.41
CA CYS A 319 -1.32 16.00 3.08
C CYS A 319 -1.33 17.47 2.62
N ALA A 320 -1.60 17.74 1.34
CA ALA A 320 -1.58 19.09 0.78
C ALA A 320 -2.74 20.00 1.26
N ILE A 321 -3.77 19.46 1.93
CA ILE A 321 -4.97 20.20 2.33
C ILE A 321 -5.09 20.19 3.85
N ASN A 322 -4.10 20.78 4.52
CA ASN A 322 -3.98 20.93 5.97
C ASN A 322 -5.10 21.82 6.57
N VAL A 323 -6.36 21.51 6.29
CA VAL A 323 -7.55 22.29 6.60
C VAL A 323 -8.56 21.41 7.32
N ASP A 324 -9.03 21.86 8.47
CA ASP A 324 -10.15 21.34 9.24
C ASP A 324 -11.51 21.36 8.49
N LYS A 325 -11.54 21.40 7.15
CA LYS A 325 -12.77 21.42 6.35
C LYS A 325 -13.22 20.02 5.97
N ARG A 326 -13.72 19.31 6.99
CA ARG A 326 -14.48 18.05 6.92
C ARG A 326 -15.68 18.09 5.95
N GLN A 327 -16.09 19.26 5.47
CA GLN A 327 -17.32 19.42 4.67
C GLN A 327 -17.17 19.09 3.18
N MET A 328 -15.97 19.08 2.59
CA MET A 328 -15.81 18.74 1.16
C MET A 328 -15.77 17.23 0.88
N MET A 329 -15.60 16.39 1.91
CA MET A 329 -15.52 14.92 1.77
C MET A 329 -16.79 14.19 2.21
N ILE A 330 -17.74 14.89 2.85
CA ILE A 330 -19.06 14.34 3.18
C ILE A 330 -20.01 14.41 1.96
N ASP A 331 -19.74 15.33 1.01
CA ASP A 331 -20.47 15.46 -0.26
C ASP A 331 -19.49 15.89 -1.37
N PRO A 332 -18.69 14.98 -1.95
CA PRO A 332 -17.90 15.30 -3.12
C PRO A 332 -18.84 15.73 -4.27
N PRO A 333 -18.44 16.68 -5.14
CA PRO A 333 -19.28 17.12 -6.26
C PRO A 333 -19.75 15.91 -7.07
N ARG A 334 -21.07 15.76 -7.19
CA ARG A 334 -21.68 14.60 -7.84
C ARG A 334 -21.31 14.57 -9.32
N TRP A 335 -20.62 13.52 -9.73
CA TRP A 335 -20.38 13.24 -11.13
C TRP A 335 -21.71 12.88 -11.81
N THR A 336 -22.24 13.78 -12.63
CA THR A 336 -23.30 13.45 -13.59
C THR A 336 -22.64 13.03 -14.90
N ALA A 337 -22.81 11.76 -15.26
CA ALA A 337 -22.36 11.20 -16.52
C ALA A 337 -22.95 12.03 -17.68
N GLY A 338 -22.15 12.89 -18.30
CA GLY A 338 -22.65 13.69 -19.42
C GLY A 338 -21.72 14.76 -19.99
N ASN A 339 -20.77 15.30 -19.22
CA ASN A 339 -19.86 16.33 -19.73
C ASN A 339 -18.41 16.03 -19.35
N SER A 340 -17.54 15.89 -20.36
CA SER A 340 -16.08 15.91 -20.23
C SER A 340 -15.55 17.16 -19.52
N ASP A 341 -16.34 18.24 -19.51
CA ASP A 341 -16.01 19.52 -18.86
C ASP A 341 -16.13 19.45 -17.33
N GLY A 342 -16.78 18.42 -16.77
CA GLY A 342 -17.03 18.29 -15.33
C GLY A 342 -15.82 17.88 -14.49
N VAL A 343 -14.84 17.18 -15.11
CA VAL A 343 -13.61 16.72 -14.43
C VAL A 343 -12.64 17.89 -14.24
N GLU A 344 -12.47 18.71 -15.27
CA GLU A 344 -11.69 19.94 -15.18
C GLU A 344 -12.31 20.91 -14.17
N LEU A 345 -13.65 20.93 -14.04
CA LEU A 345 -14.38 21.72 -13.04
C LEU A 345 -14.17 21.22 -11.61
N THR A 346 -14.16 19.92 -11.33
CA THR A 346 -13.89 19.41 -9.98
C THR A 346 -12.43 19.59 -9.57
N GLU A 347 -11.49 19.40 -10.48
CA GLU A 347 -10.07 19.70 -10.26
C GLU A 347 -9.82 21.21 -10.10
N ARG A 348 -10.49 22.04 -10.90
CA ARG A 348 -10.45 23.50 -10.77
C ARG A 348 -11.13 23.99 -9.49
N MET A 349 -12.19 23.34 -9.02
CA MET A 349 -12.79 23.62 -7.72
C MET A 349 -11.84 23.22 -6.58
N MET A 350 -11.10 22.12 -6.72
CA MET A 350 -10.04 21.76 -5.77
C MET A 350 -8.89 22.77 -5.82
N TYR A 351 -8.49 23.24 -7.01
CA TYR A 351 -7.45 24.25 -7.21
C TYR A 351 -7.87 25.64 -6.66
N GLU A 352 -9.08 26.11 -6.96
CA GLU A 352 -9.64 27.38 -6.48
C GLU A 352 -9.93 27.34 -4.97
N ALA A 353 -10.26 26.16 -4.41
CA ALA A 353 -10.31 25.97 -2.96
C ALA A 353 -8.92 25.94 -2.30
N THR A 354 -7.87 25.62 -3.06
CA THR A 354 -6.45 25.60 -2.62
C THR A 354 -5.79 26.98 -2.71
N TYR A 355 -6.26 27.86 -3.62
CA TYR A 355 -5.74 29.21 -3.84
C TYR A 355 -6.88 30.25 -3.95
N PRO A 356 -7.52 30.66 -2.86
CA PRO A 356 -8.37 31.85 -2.89
C PRO A 356 -7.48 33.08 -3.13
N MET A 357 -7.85 33.94 -4.09
CA MET A 357 -7.25 35.27 -4.21
C MET A 357 -7.41 36.07 -2.92
#